data_AF-W9ZG94-F1
#
_entry.id   AF-W9ZG94-F1
#
_cell.length_a   1.000
_cell.length_b   1.000
_cell.length_c   1.000
_cell.angle_alpha   90.00
_cell.angle_beta   90.00
_cell.angle_gamma   90.00
#
_symmetry.space_group_name_H-M   'P 1'
#
loop_
_entity.id
_entity.type
_entity.pdbx_description
1 polymer ?
#
loop_
_entity_poly.entity_id
_entity_poly.type
_entity_poly.pdbx_seq_one_letter_code
_entity_poly.pdbx_strand_id
1 'polypeptide(L)'
;MVNPGVKLRSFGAMPILLVVAFLLNVAPTEAFFRHLCFGELGNGRVDPIMAPGQPSQHLHVSFGASNFGLDPTLDDLLVSNCTSCSITQDHSVYWAPRMYFEHSNGTFEMVPTTGGMTVYYFTESGENNVSSTAFPQNFRMIAGNSLKRAYYGLDPYPPMAAWKPSDMTQQALMEKALGFNCMHYDNGIPNEGSLEHHGMRDKSFIDATCEDGIRAELMFPSCWNGKDLDSDNHTTHVAYPSEIKYGLCPEGFPVKLPILFYETIYQTQRFAGMDGQFVFSNGDPTGYGYHGDFLCGWEEGVLQSAIDSTVCTSVNSTGLQEDCPIFSLQDSAAATQCKMEVPEALQQEQIDLVQDLPGNIKVQAGPEPAMMPGAAPHSAAPSEPANATAPSAAAEPTLPPVTATVPTTSVSPTVTSTPDSSLAAADGQITLTSTYMSGTLEVHMILVEDIVTVTVSETAAPTAAPLKRHIHRHSHGNRLV
;
A
#
# COMPACT_ATOMS: atom_id res chain seq x y z
N MET A 1 -80.97 -35.89 -13.17
CA MET A 1 -80.11 -36.78 -13.97
C MET A 1 -78.72 -36.16 -14.03
N VAL A 2 -77.73 -36.96 -13.63
CA VAL A 2 -76.27 -36.83 -13.82
C VAL A 2 -75.50 -35.70 -13.09
N ASN A 3 -74.49 -36.21 -12.38
CA ASN A 3 -73.46 -35.70 -11.46
C ASN A 3 -72.38 -34.81 -12.16
N PRO A 4 -71.36 -34.27 -11.46
CA PRO A 4 -71.00 -32.85 -11.51
C PRO A 4 -69.60 -32.57 -12.07
N GLY A 5 -69.31 -31.30 -12.38
CA GLY A 5 -67.97 -30.82 -12.70
C GLY A 5 -67.53 -29.75 -11.70
N VAL A 6 -66.61 -30.10 -10.81
CA VAL A 6 -65.94 -29.19 -9.86
C VAL A 6 -65.01 -28.26 -10.64
N LYS A 7 -65.14 -26.94 -10.46
CA LYS A 7 -64.13 -25.95 -10.88
C LYS A 7 -63.53 -25.28 -9.65
N LEU A 8 -62.25 -25.58 -9.40
CA LEU A 8 -61.40 -24.93 -8.40
C LEU A 8 -61.24 -23.43 -8.72
N ARG A 9 -61.32 -22.61 -7.68
CA ARG A 9 -60.98 -21.17 -7.70
C ARG A 9 -59.47 -21.01 -7.57
N SER A 10 -58.84 -20.31 -8.52
CA SER A 10 -57.46 -19.84 -8.40
C SER A 10 -57.41 -18.60 -7.51
N PHE A 11 -56.73 -18.70 -6.37
CA PHE A 11 -56.27 -17.54 -5.61
C PHE A 11 -55.02 -16.97 -6.29
N GLY A 12 -55.06 -15.70 -6.68
CA GLY A 12 -53.91 -14.97 -7.21
C GLY A 12 -52.91 -14.68 -6.09
N ALA A 13 -51.67 -15.12 -6.29
CA ALA A 13 -50.54 -14.79 -5.44
C ALA A 13 -50.07 -13.35 -5.72
N MET A 14 -49.99 -12.55 -4.66
CA MET A 14 -49.30 -11.26 -4.65
C MET A 14 -47.78 -11.47 -4.78
N PRO A 15 -47.05 -10.65 -5.54
CA PRO A 15 -45.60 -10.75 -5.61
C PRO A 15 -44.97 -10.18 -4.34
N ILE A 16 -44.24 -11.01 -3.61
CA ILE A 16 -43.36 -10.59 -2.52
C ILE A 16 -42.16 -9.90 -3.17
N LEU A 17 -42.05 -8.58 -2.94
CA LEU A 17 -40.91 -7.77 -3.35
C LEU A 17 -39.71 -8.16 -2.48
N LEU A 18 -38.86 -9.06 -2.98
CA LEU A 18 -37.57 -9.40 -2.39
C LEU A 18 -36.61 -8.23 -2.66
N VAL A 19 -36.47 -7.34 -1.69
CA VAL A 19 -35.40 -6.34 -1.67
C VAL A 19 -34.10 -7.08 -1.35
N VAL A 20 -33.36 -7.45 -2.39
CA VAL A 20 -31.98 -7.91 -2.26
C VAL A 20 -31.13 -6.67 -2.00
N ALA A 21 -30.79 -6.44 -0.73
CA ALA A 21 -29.77 -5.47 -0.37
C ALA A 21 -28.42 -6.04 -0.84
N PHE A 22 -27.91 -5.52 -1.96
CA PHE A 22 -26.51 -5.69 -2.34
C PHE A 22 -25.66 -4.97 -1.28
N LEU A 23 -25.16 -5.72 -0.30
CA LEU A 23 -24.05 -5.27 0.53
C LEU A 23 -22.83 -5.25 -0.38
N LEU A 24 -22.51 -4.07 -0.91
CA LEU A 24 -21.18 -3.77 -1.41
C LEU A 24 -20.23 -3.89 -0.20
N ASN A 25 -19.67 -5.09 0.00
CA ASN A 25 -18.49 -5.25 0.85
C ASN A 25 -17.30 -4.66 0.11
N VAL A 26 -17.25 -3.33 0.05
CA VAL A 26 -15.97 -2.63 0.00
C VAL A 26 -15.47 -2.78 1.42
N ALA A 27 -14.60 -3.75 1.69
CA ALA A 27 -13.84 -3.70 2.92
C ALA A 27 -13.13 -2.34 2.89
N PRO A 28 -13.41 -1.41 3.83
CA PRO A 28 -12.61 -0.21 3.92
C PRO A 28 -11.17 -0.68 4.06
N THR A 29 -10.31 -0.27 3.14
CA THR A 29 -8.88 -0.31 3.41
C THR A 29 -8.69 0.64 4.59
N GLU A 30 -8.46 0.08 5.78
CA GLU A 30 -8.31 0.80 7.05
C GLU A 30 -7.04 1.66 7.04
N ALA A 31 -7.00 2.70 6.21
CA ALA A 31 -5.99 3.74 6.28
C ALA A 31 -6.28 4.63 7.48
N PHE A 32 -5.25 4.90 8.28
CA PHE A 32 -5.35 5.91 9.32
C PHE A 32 -5.69 7.27 8.69
N PHE A 33 -4.98 7.66 7.63
CA PHE A 33 -5.46 8.69 6.71
C PHE A 33 -4.82 8.59 5.33
N ARG A 34 -5.50 9.18 4.34
CA ARG A 34 -5.01 9.40 2.98
C ARG A 34 -4.54 10.84 2.83
N HIS A 35 -3.25 11.04 2.64
CA HIS A 35 -2.66 12.34 2.34
C HIS A 35 -2.68 12.56 0.83
N LEU A 36 -3.53 13.48 0.37
CA LEU A 36 -3.73 13.72 -1.06
C LEU A 36 -2.79 14.81 -1.56
N CYS A 37 -1.82 14.44 -2.39
CA CYS A 37 -0.99 15.37 -3.14
C CYS A 37 -1.61 15.62 -4.51
N PHE A 38 -2.44 16.67 -4.60
CA PHE A 38 -3.36 16.95 -5.72
C PHE A 38 -2.68 17.27 -7.07
N GLY A 39 -1.35 17.32 -7.11
CA GLY A 39 -0.58 17.48 -8.33
C GLY A 39 0.92 17.35 -8.08
N GLU A 40 1.66 17.23 -9.16
CA GLU A 40 3.13 17.14 -9.14
C GLU A 40 3.72 18.47 -8.65
N LEU A 41 4.56 18.43 -7.62
CA LEU A 41 5.33 19.58 -7.17
C LEU A 41 6.38 19.99 -8.23
N GLY A 42 7.01 19.00 -8.85
CA GLY A 42 7.99 19.22 -9.90
C GLY A 42 8.47 17.92 -10.55
N ASN A 43 9.16 18.07 -11.68
CA ASN A 43 9.85 16.99 -12.36
C ASN A 43 11.30 17.44 -12.60
N GLY A 44 12.27 16.63 -12.22
CA GLY A 44 13.68 16.98 -12.40
C GLY A 44 14.63 15.97 -11.79
N ARG A 45 15.92 16.07 -12.13
CA ARG A 45 16.98 15.28 -11.49
C ARG A 45 17.33 15.86 -10.12
N VAL A 46 16.35 15.86 -9.23
CA VAL A 46 16.45 16.35 -7.85
C VAL A 46 16.27 15.15 -6.93
N ASP A 47 17.31 14.87 -6.14
CA ASP A 47 17.34 13.81 -5.13
C ASP A 47 18.37 14.18 -4.06
N PRO A 48 17.96 14.88 -3.00
CA PRO A 48 18.89 15.30 -1.95
C PRO A 48 19.35 14.15 -1.05
N ILE A 49 18.76 12.96 -1.18
CA ILE A 49 19.18 11.77 -0.43
C ILE A 49 20.36 11.13 -1.16
N MET A 50 20.20 10.80 -2.45
CA MET A 50 21.23 10.09 -3.22
C MET A 50 22.29 11.02 -3.86
N ALA A 51 21.96 12.30 -4.09
CA ALA A 51 22.82 13.27 -4.75
C ALA A 51 22.77 14.66 -4.09
N PRO A 52 23.10 14.79 -2.79
CA PRO A 52 23.03 16.07 -2.10
C PRO A 52 23.87 17.15 -2.80
N GLY A 53 23.21 18.27 -3.11
CA GLY A 53 23.80 19.46 -3.72
C GLY A 53 24.06 19.36 -5.21
N GLN A 54 23.71 18.26 -5.87
CA GLN A 54 23.98 18.03 -7.30
C GLN A 54 22.78 17.37 -8.01
N PRO A 55 22.65 17.55 -9.33
CA PRO A 55 21.68 16.79 -10.11
C PRO A 55 21.82 15.28 -9.91
N SER A 56 20.71 14.60 -9.60
CA SER A 56 20.65 13.15 -9.44
C SER A 56 20.90 12.41 -10.75
N GLN A 57 21.11 11.10 -10.68
CA GLN A 57 21.43 10.31 -11.87
C GLN A 57 20.27 10.22 -12.87
N HIS A 58 19.03 10.14 -12.36
CA HIS A 58 17.81 10.03 -13.16
C HIS A 58 16.71 10.93 -12.61
N LEU A 59 15.68 11.17 -13.42
CA LEU A 59 14.65 12.17 -13.13
C LEU A 59 13.56 11.62 -12.19
N HIS A 60 13.15 12.42 -11.21
CA HIS A 60 12.04 12.12 -10.32
C HIS A 60 10.83 13.01 -10.61
N VAL A 61 9.65 12.48 -10.29
CA VAL A 61 8.45 13.28 -10.02
C VAL A 61 8.33 13.45 -8.51
N SER A 62 8.14 14.69 -8.04
CA SER A 62 8.11 15.04 -6.62
C SER A 62 6.76 15.61 -6.19
N PHE A 63 6.47 15.49 -4.89
CA PHE A 63 5.26 15.95 -4.20
C PHE A 63 5.63 16.47 -2.81
N GLY A 64 4.86 17.41 -2.27
CA GLY A 64 5.08 17.96 -0.92
C GLY A 64 5.56 19.40 -0.94
N ALA A 65 6.51 19.74 -0.07
CA ALA A 65 6.89 21.12 0.25
C ALA A 65 7.70 21.86 -0.85
N SER A 66 7.41 23.14 -1.07
CA SER A 66 7.97 23.93 -2.18
C SER A 66 9.47 24.20 -2.13
N ASN A 67 10.09 24.18 -0.95
CA ASN A 67 11.54 24.37 -0.81
C ASN A 67 12.33 23.07 -1.06
N PHE A 68 11.69 22.04 -1.62
CA PHE A 68 12.41 20.91 -2.16
C PHE A 68 13.42 21.35 -3.23
N GLY A 69 14.61 20.77 -3.18
CA GLY A 69 15.73 21.16 -4.03
C GLY A 69 16.88 20.16 -3.92
N LEU A 70 18.07 20.57 -4.37
CA LEU A 70 19.23 19.67 -4.42
C LEU A 70 19.79 19.31 -3.03
N ASP A 71 19.58 20.15 -2.01
CA ASP A 71 20.10 19.93 -0.65
C ASP A 71 19.29 20.74 0.39
N PRO A 72 17.98 20.49 0.56
CA PRO A 72 17.18 21.22 1.52
C PRO A 72 17.51 20.78 2.95
N THR A 73 17.63 21.75 3.85
CA THR A 73 17.60 21.47 5.29
C THR A 73 16.16 21.30 5.76
N LEU A 74 15.97 20.73 6.95
CA LEU A 74 14.66 20.69 7.59
C LEU A 74 14.06 22.09 7.77
N ASP A 75 14.88 23.07 8.18
CA ASP A 75 14.45 24.45 8.35
C ASP A 75 13.96 25.03 7.02
N ASP A 76 14.64 24.74 5.91
CA ASP A 76 14.18 25.16 4.57
C ASP A 76 12.81 24.56 4.25
N LEU A 77 12.59 23.27 4.52
CA LEU A 77 11.30 22.62 4.26
C LEU A 77 10.18 23.23 5.10
N LEU A 78 10.39 23.41 6.40
CA LEU A 78 9.40 23.97 7.34
C LEU A 78 9.00 25.41 7.02
N VAL A 79 9.83 26.16 6.29
CA VAL A 79 9.49 27.53 5.81
C VAL A 79 9.05 27.56 4.34
N SER A 80 8.69 26.41 3.75
CA SER A 80 8.15 26.35 2.40
C SER A 80 6.89 27.22 2.27
N ASN A 81 6.79 27.97 1.18
CA ASN A 81 5.67 28.87 0.92
C ASN A 81 4.36 28.10 0.66
N CYS A 82 4.45 26.86 0.20
CA CYS A 82 3.30 25.99 -0.05
C CYS A 82 3.73 24.51 0.02
N THR A 83 2.73 23.63 0.01
CA THR A 83 2.88 22.19 -0.24
C THR A 83 1.90 21.76 -1.33
N SER A 84 2.26 20.80 -2.17
CA SER A 84 1.35 20.22 -3.17
C SER A 84 0.34 19.22 -2.57
N CYS A 85 0.40 19.02 -1.25
CA CYS A 85 -0.42 18.07 -0.52
C CYS A 85 -1.47 18.74 0.38
N SER A 86 -2.51 17.99 0.70
CA SER A 86 -3.72 18.49 1.35
C SER A 86 -3.54 19.03 2.77
N ILE A 87 -2.69 18.40 3.58
CA ILE A 87 -2.41 18.78 4.97
C ILE A 87 -1.29 19.80 4.99
N THR A 88 -1.59 21.04 5.40
CA THR A 88 -0.64 22.16 5.30
C THR A 88 0.46 22.14 6.36
N GLN A 89 0.30 21.33 7.40
CA GLN A 89 1.29 21.12 8.47
C GLN A 89 2.33 20.05 8.11
N ASP A 90 2.17 19.41 6.93
CA ASP A 90 3.15 18.46 6.42
C ASP A 90 4.05 19.14 5.37
N HIS A 91 5.29 19.41 5.77
CA HIS A 91 6.33 19.89 4.88
C HIS A 91 7.30 18.77 4.44
N SER A 92 6.88 17.52 4.54
CA SER A 92 7.63 16.40 3.99
C SER A 92 7.69 16.48 2.46
N VAL A 93 8.62 15.73 1.89
CA VAL A 93 8.73 15.53 0.45
C VAL A 93 8.70 14.05 0.12
N TYR A 94 7.97 13.72 -0.93
CA TYR A 94 7.74 12.38 -1.46
C TYR A 94 8.12 12.38 -2.93
N TRP A 95 9.00 11.49 -3.37
CA TRP A 95 9.34 11.40 -4.79
C TRP A 95 9.60 9.96 -5.24
N ALA A 96 9.48 9.76 -6.54
CA ALA A 96 9.69 8.48 -7.21
C ALA A 96 10.18 8.68 -8.65
N PRO A 97 10.75 7.67 -9.32
CA PRO A 97 11.15 7.76 -10.72
C PRO A 97 9.99 8.12 -11.63
N ARG A 98 10.24 9.04 -12.57
CA ARG A 98 9.23 9.44 -13.56
C ARG A 98 9.11 8.39 -14.67
N MET A 99 7.87 8.02 -15.01
CA MET A 99 7.58 7.20 -16.18
C MET A 99 7.67 8.01 -17.49
N TYR A 100 8.24 7.36 -18.50
CA TYR A 100 8.31 7.79 -19.90
C TYR A 100 7.74 6.71 -20.81
N PHE A 101 7.27 7.12 -21.97
CA PHE A 101 6.97 6.26 -23.11
C PHE A 101 8.11 6.37 -24.11
N GLU A 102 8.83 5.27 -24.32
CA GLU A 102 9.83 5.14 -25.38
C GLU A 102 9.11 4.79 -26.69
N HIS A 103 9.09 5.76 -27.62
CA HIS A 103 8.55 5.59 -28.96
C HIS A 103 9.47 4.72 -29.82
N SER A 104 8.92 4.07 -30.84
CA SER A 104 9.70 3.23 -31.78
C SER A 104 10.81 3.97 -32.56
N ASN A 105 10.77 5.31 -32.61
CA ASN A 105 11.82 6.14 -33.19
C ASN A 105 12.99 6.41 -32.20
N GLY A 106 12.92 5.89 -30.97
CA GLY A 106 13.92 6.07 -29.90
C GLY A 106 13.79 7.36 -29.10
N THR A 107 12.72 8.15 -29.28
CA THR A 107 12.45 9.32 -28.41
C THR A 107 11.61 8.91 -27.20
N PHE A 108 11.80 9.59 -26.08
CA PHE A 108 11.08 9.37 -24.83
C PHE A 108 10.13 10.53 -24.57
N GLU A 109 8.86 10.22 -24.32
CA GLU A 109 7.83 11.19 -23.95
C GLU A 109 7.38 10.97 -22.51
N MET A 110 7.40 12.02 -21.70
CA MET A 110 6.99 11.94 -20.30
C MET A 110 5.52 11.52 -20.18
N VAL A 111 5.24 10.49 -19.36
CA VAL A 111 3.88 10.03 -19.10
C VAL A 111 3.28 10.86 -17.96
N PRO A 112 2.20 11.63 -18.18
CA PRO A 112 1.59 12.43 -17.12
C PRO A 112 1.00 11.56 -16.01
N THR A 113 1.07 12.03 -14.75
CA THR A 113 0.20 11.49 -13.69
C THR A 113 -1.23 12.01 -13.83
N THR A 114 -2.19 11.34 -13.20
CA THR A 114 -3.54 11.86 -12.98
C THR A 114 -3.80 11.98 -11.47
N GLY A 115 -4.35 13.12 -11.04
CA GLY A 115 -4.66 13.38 -9.63
C GLY A 115 -3.47 13.60 -8.69
N GLY A 116 -2.23 13.42 -9.18
CA GLY A 116 -0.99 13.51 -8.41
C GLY A 116 -0.65 12.20 -7.71
N MET A 117 -0.30 12.27 -6.41
CA MET A 117 0.05 11.11 -5.59
C MET A 117 -0.85 11.03 -4.37
N THR A 118 -1.33 9.84 -4.04
CA THR A 118 -1.90 9.56 -2.72
C THR A 118 -0.83 8.91 -1.85
N VAL A 119 -0.53 9.52 -0.71
CA VAL A 119 0.34 8.94 0.31
C VAL A 119 -0.55 8.45 1.44
N TYR A 120 -0.65 7.15 1.61
CA TYR A 120 -1.35 6.57 2.73
C TYR A 120 -0.41 6.51 3.93
N TYR A 121 -0.91 6.95 5.07
CA TYR A 121 -0.32 6.68 6.36
C TYR A 121 -1.17 5.61 7.02
N PHE A 122 -0.61 4.42 7.19
CA PHE A 122 -1.26 3.38 7.97
C PHE A 122 -0.67 3.25 9.37
N THR A 123 -1.51 2.92 10.34
CA THR A 123 -1.09 2.72 11.74
C THR A 123 -1.55 1.37 12.28
N GLU A 124 -1.83 0.38 11.42
CA GLU A 124 -2.36 -0.88 11.91
C GLU A 124 -1.42 -1.45 12.95
N SER A 125 -1.96 -1.68 14.14
CA SER A 125 -1.25 -2.39 15.19
C SER A 125 -0.91 -3.77 14.61
N GLY A 126 0.38 -4.09 14.51
CA GLY A 126 0.76 -5.46 14.18
C GLY A 126 0.31 -6.43 15.28
N GLU A 127 0.77 -7.67 15.22
CA GLU A 127 0.65 -8.56 16.38
C GLU A 127 1.21 -7.84 17.64
N ASN A 128 0.48 -7.92 18.76
CA ASN A 128 0.77 -7.30 20.08
C ASN A 128 0.33 -5.84 20.34
N ASN A 129 -0.54 -5.23 19.52
CA ASN A 129 -1.10 -3.90 19.79
C ASN A 129 -0.04 -2.80 20.00
N VAL A 130 1.12 -2.89 19.33
CA VAL A 130 2.16 -1.87 19.41
C VAL A 130 1.70 -0.62 18.66
N SER A 131 1.59 0.51 19.38
CA SER A 131 1.25 1.80 18.76
C SER A 131 2.38 2.28 17.86
N SER A 132 2.03 2.96 16.78
CA SER A 132 3.00 3.60 15.88
C SER A 132 3.59 4.84 16.55
N THR A 133 4.87 5.12 16.26
CA THR A 133 5.57 6.34 16.64
C THR A 133 5.80 7.16 15.39
N ALA A 134 5.41 8.44 15.40
CA ALA A 134 5.61 9.34 14.27
C ALA A 134 7.09 9.37 13.82
N PHE A 135 7.30 9.60 12.53
CA PHE A 135 8.64 9.82 11.99
C PHE A 135 9.30 10.99 12.75
N PRO A 136 10.55 10.82 13.24
CA PRO A 136 11.31 11.94 13.77
C PRO A 136 11.50 13.01 12.70
N GLN A 137 11.72 14.26 13.11
CA GLN A 137 12.05 15.31 12.15
C GLN A 137 13.38 15.01 11.45
N ASN A 138 13.47 15.39 10.16
CA ASN A 138 14.62 15.11 9.28
C ASN A 138 14.91 13.60 9.08
N PHE A 139 13.96 12.72 9.41
CA PHE A 139 14.03 11.30 9.07
C PHE A 139 14.00 11.11 7.54
N ARG A 140 14.81 10.18 7.03
CA ARG A 140 14.97 9.92 5.59
C ARG A 140 14.97 8.44 5.33
N MET A 141 14.30 7.99 4.28
CA MET A 141 14.40 6.60 3.85
C MET A 141 14.10 6.41 2.38
N ILE A 142 14.64 5.34 1.82
CA ILE A 142 14.32 4.83 0.48
C ILE A 142 13.64 3.48 0.61
N ALA A 143 12.62 3.23 -0.21
CA ALA A 143 12.01 1.92 -0.40
C ALA A 143 12.15 1.47 -1.85
N GLY A 144 12.32 0.16 -2.07
CA GLY A 144 12.59 -0.41 -3.39
C GLY A 144 14.08 -0.46 -3.74
N ASN A 145 14.39 -0.77 -5.01
CA ASN A 145 15.78 -0.90 -5.47
C ASN A 145 15.92 -0.47 -6.93
N SER A 146 16.54 0.69 -7.15
CA SER A 146 16.69 1.31 -8.47
C SER A 146 17.43 0.46 -9.51
N LEU A 147 18.24 -0.51 -9.09
CA LEU A 147 19.04 -1.36 -9.96
C LEU A 147 18.31 -2.64 -10.38
N LYS A 148 17.20 -3.00 -9.75
CA LYS A 148 16.53 -4.27 -10.02
C LYS A 148 15.83 -4.25 -11.39
N ARG A 149 15.82 -5.40 -12.08
CA ARG A 149 15.19 -5.58 -13.41
C ARG A 149 14.46 -6.92 -13.58
N ALA A 150 14.31 -7.67 -12.49
CA ALA A 150 13.61 -8.95 -12.48
C ALA A 150 12.98 -9.18 -11.13
N TYR A 151 11.95 -10.01 -11.12
CA TYR A 151 11.26 -10.47 -9.94
C TYR A 151 11.56 -11.95 -9.74
N TYR A 152 11.98 -12.32 -8.53
CA TYR A 152 12.47 -13.67 -8.26
C TYR A 152 11.46 -14.53 -7.50
N GLY A 153 10.31 -13.99 -7.12
CA GLY A 153 9.23 -14.73 -6.46
C GLY A 153 8.11 -15.19 -7.40
N LEU A 154 6.92 -15.40 -6.82
CA LEU A 154 5.69 -15.70 -7.54
C LEU A 154 4.92 -14.42 -7.87
N ASP A 155 4.31 -14.34 -9.05
CA ASP A 155 3.45 -13.23 -9.47
C ASP A 155 2.17 -13.80 -10.15
N PRO A 156 0.97 -13.60 -9.57
CA PRO A 156 0.72 -13.03 -8.26
C PRO A 156 1.18 -13.97 -7.13
N TYR A 157 1.47 -13.43 -5.94
CA TYR A 157 1.75 -14.28 -4.78
C TYR A 157 0.51 -15.00 -4.27
N PRO A 158 0.69 -16.21 -3.69
CA PRO A 158 -0.33 -16.79 -2.84
C PRO A 158 -0.68 -15.87 -1.65
N PRO A 159 -1.87 -16.05 -1.05
CA PRO A 159 -2.27 -15.31 0.14
C PRO A 159 -1.22 -15.36 1.26
N MET A 160 -1.11 -14.29 2.06
CA MET A 160 -0.12 -14.16 3.15
C MET A 160 -0.06 -15.40 4.07
N ALA A 161 -1.21 -16.01 4.37
CA ALA A 161 -1.31 -17.25 5.17
C ALA A 161 -0.54 -18.46 4.60
N ALA A 162 -0.17 -18.44 3.32
CA ALA A 162 0.60 -19.49 2.66
C ALA A 162 2.10 -19.14 2.50
N TRP A 163 2.55 -17.98 2.98
CA TRP A 163 3.94 -17.56 2.87
C TRP A 163 4.85 -18.43 3.70
N LYS A 164 5.99 -18.80 3.12
CA LYS A 164 7.05 -19.55 3.79
C LYS A 164 8.10 -18.58 4.36
N PRO A 165 8.98 -19.02 5.26
CA PRO A 165 10.08 -18.17 5.74
C PRO A 165 10.95 -17.56 4.63
N SER A 166 11.12 -18.25 3.50
CA SER A 166 11.82 -17.72 2.33
C SER A 166 11.11 -16.53 1.67
N ASP A 167 9.77 -16.46 1.79
CA ASP A 167 8.94 -15.39 1.24
C ASP A 167 8.91 -14.14 2.13
N MET A 168 9.40 -14.26 3.37
CA MET A 168 9.41 -13.22 4.40
C MET A 168 10.83 -12.67 4.70
N THR A 169 11.80 -12.96 3.83
CA THR A 169 13.09 -12.27 3.89
C THR A 169 12.91 -10.79 3.52
N GLN A 170 13.77 -9.90 4.03
CA GLN A 170 13.67 -8.46 3.72
C GLN A 170 13.70 -8.18 2.22
N GLN A 171 14.49 -8.95 1.45
CA GLN A 171 14.49 -8.86 0.00
C GLN A 171 13.13 -9.28 -0.59
N ALA A 172 12.59 -10.43 -0.17
CA ALA A 172 11.32 -10.93 -0.69
C ALA A 172 10.13 -10.03 -0.31
N LEU A 173 10.19 -9.35 0.84
CA LEU A 173 9.20 -8.37 1.30
C LEU A 173 9.29 -7.07 0.51
N MET A 174 10.50 -6.54 0.28
CA MET A 174 10.74 -5.39 -0.58
C MET A 174 10.21 -5.62 -2.01
N GLU A 175 10.42 -6.81 -2.56
CA GLU A 175 9.91 -7.17 -3.89
C GLU A 175 8.37 -7.23 -3.93
N LYS A 176 7.72 -7.69 -2.84
CA LYS A 176 6.25 -7.72 -2.73
C LYS A 176 5.63 -6.36 -2.39
N ALA A 177 6.43 -5.44 -1.88
CA ALA A 177 6.01 -4.10 -1.51
C ALA A 177 5.78 -3.18 -2.72
N LEU A 178 5.91 -3.71 -3.94
CA LEU A 178 5.79 -3.01 -5.20
C LEU A 178 4.54 -3.45 -5.95
N GLY A 179 3.81 -2.53 -6.58
CA GLY A 179 2.58 -2.82 -7.31
C GLY A 179 2.47 -2.05 -8.62
N PHE A 180 1.99 -2.72 -9.68
CA PHE A 180 1.63 -2.10 -10.96
C PHE A 180 0.28 -2.62 -11.42
N ASN A 181 -0.77 -1.92 -11.03
CA ASN A 181 -2.15 -2.42 -11.14
C ASN A 181 -2.93 -1.59 -12.18
N CYS A 182 -3.74 -2.26 -13.02
CA CYS A 182 -4.57 -1.61 -14.03
C CYS A 182 -5.78 -0.96 -13.36
N MET A 183 -6.11 0.24 -13.84
CA MET A 183 -7.28 0.99 -13.38
C MET A 183 -8.41 0.94 -14.41
N HIS A 184 -9.63 0.78 -13.87
CA HIS A 184 -10.94 0.66 -14.51
C HIS A 184 -11.97 1.42 -13.65
N TYR A 185 -12.16 2.71 -13.90
CA TYR A 185 -13.20 3.51 -13.25
C TYR A 185 -14.52 3.46 -14.01
N ASP A 186 -14.43 3.30 -15.33
CA ASP A 186 -15.58 3.08 -16.19
C ASP A 186 -15.76 1.57 -16.44
N ASN A 187 -16.96 1.15 -16.88
CA ASN A 187 -17.25 -0.22 -17.35
C ASN A 187 -17.53 -1.31 -16.29
N GLY A 188 -17.49 -1.00 -15.00
CA GLY A 188 -17.92 -1.92 -13.94
C GLY A 188 -17.01 -3.14 -13.74
N ILE A 189 -15.82 -3.12 -14.35
CA ILE A 189 -14.72 -4.04 -14.06
C ILE A 189 -14.08 -3.53 -12.75
N PRO A 190 -13.91 -4.36 -11.73
CA PRO A 190 -13.19 -3.97 -10.53
C PRO A 190 -11.74 -3.60 -10.86
N ASN A 191 -11.23 -2.53 -10.25
CA ASN A 191 -9.80 -2.25 -10.23
C ASN A 191 -9.03 -3.45 -9.65
N GLU A 192 -7.82 -3.67 -10.15
CA GLU A 192 -6.89 -4.62 -9.56
C GLU A 192 -6.51 -4.20 -8.12
N GLY A 193 -6.27 -5.20 -7.28
CA GLY A 193 -5.95 -5.02 -5.87
C GLY A 193 -4.60 -4.34 -5.68
N SER A 194 -4.42 -3.66 -4.54
CA SER A 194 -3.13 -3.09 -4.19
C SER A 194 -2.07 -4.19 -4.03
N LEU A 195 -0.88 -3.94 -4.57
CA LEU A 195 0.28 -4.83 -4.57
C LEU A 195 0.00 -6.22 -5.16
N GLU A 196 -0.98 -6.34 -6.06
CA GLU A 196 -1.34 -7.62 -6.69
C GLU A 196 -0.28 -8.09 -7.70
N HIS A 197 0.23 -7.16 -8.52
CA HIS A 197 1.24 -7.44 -9.54
C HIS A 197 2.51 -6.64 -9.30
N HIS A 198 3.67 -7.30 -9.25
CA HIS A 198 4.91 -6.68 -8.79
C HIS A 198 5.76 -6.07 -9.91
N GLY A 199 5.38 -6.27 -11.17
CA GLY A 199 6.10 -5.76 -12.34
C GLY A 199 5.16 -5.11 -13.37
N MET A 200 5.71 -4.22 -14.19
CA MET A 200 5.00 -3.70 -15.34
C MET A 200 4.77 -4.82 -16.36
N ARG A 201 3.51 -5.00 -16.73
CA ARG A 201 3.09 -5.93 -17.79
C ARG A 201 3.42 -5.33 -19.15
N ASP A 202 3.41 -6.16 -20.20
CA ASP A 202 3.78 -5.71 -21.53
C ASP A 202 2.78 -4.67 -22.09
N LYS A 203 3.26 -3.89 -23.07
CA LYS A 203 2.48 -2.81 -23.70
C LYS A 203 1.15 -3.28 -24.27
N SER A 204 1.09 -4.49 -24.82
CA SER A 204 -0.15 -5.00 -25.43
C SER A 204 -1.20 -5.33 -24.38
N PHE A 205 -0.79 -5.84 -23.21
CA PHE A 205 -1.67 -6.03 -22.07
C PHE A 205 -2.18 -4.68 -21.53
N ILE A 206 -1.28 -3.72 -21.34
CA ILE A 206 -1.61 -2.39 -20.81
C ILE A 206 -2.64 -1.71 -21.71
N ASP A 207 -2.42 -1.69 -23.03
CA ASP A 207 -3.34 -1.08 -23.98
C ASP A 207 -4.73 -1.72 -23.98
N ALA A 208 -4.80 -3.03 -23.77
CA ALA A 208 -6.04 -3.78 -23.80
C ALA A 208 -6.83 -3.73 -22.49
N THR A 209 -6.14 -3.44 -21.37
CA THR A 209 -6.70 -3.65 -20.03
C THR A 209 -6.71 -2.36 -19.21
N CYS A 210 -5.63 -1.59 -19.15
CA CYS A 210 -5.52 -0.44 -18.24
C CYS A 210 -6.20 0.83 -18.81
N GLU A 211 -7.53 0.82 -18.94
CA GLU A 211 -8.33 1.89 -19.57
C GLU A 211 -8.14 3.27 -18.90
N ASP A 212 -7.93 3.28 -17.59
CA ASP A 212 -7.72 4.50 -16.80
C ASP A 212 -6.27 4.67 -16.32
N GLY A 213 -5.33 3.94 -16.93
CA GLY A 213 -3.91 4.02 -16.64
C GLY A 213 -3.40 2.93 -15.70
N ILE A 214 -2.11 3.01 -15.38
CA ILE A 214 -1.44 2.12 -14.42
C ILE A 214 -1.25 2.85 -13.11
N ARG A 215 -1.66 2.20 -12.03
CA ARG A 215 -1.37 2.61 -10.66
C ARG A 215 -0.07 1.98 -10.21
N ALA A 216 0.99 2.79 -10.16
CA ALA A 216 2.26 2.42 -9.57
C ALA A 216 2.19 2.61 -8.06
N GLU A 217 2.61 1.59 -7.33
CA GLU A 217 2.41 1.49 -5.90
C GLU A 217 3.70 1.07 -5.19
N LEU A 218 3.97 1.65 -4.03
CA LEU A 218 5.15 1.31 -3.24
C LEU A 218 4.88 1.42 -1.74
N MET A 219 5.05 0.33 -1.02
CA MET A 219 4.97 0.28 0.44
C MET A 219 6.36 0.39 1.06
N PHE A 220 6.51 1.27 2.04
CA PHE A 220 7.78 1.52 2.71
C PHE A 220 7.98 0.56 3.89
N PRO A 221 9.25 0.28 4.26
CA PRO A 221 9.59 -0.29 5.55
C PRO A 221 8.98 0.54 6.70
N SER A 222 8.50 -0.13 7.75
CA SER A 222 7.83 0.54 8.88
C SER A 222 8.37 0.13 10.25
N CYS A 223 9.48 -0.61 10.29
CA CYS A 223 10.17 -0.96 11.51
C CYS A 223 11.48 -0.20 11.56
N TRP A 224 11.69 0.60 12.60
CA TRP A 224 12.85 1.47 12.78
C TRP A 224 13.71 1.00 13.93
N ASN A 225 15.03 1.19 13.78
CA ASN A 225 16.00 0.84 14.82
C ASN A 225 15.90 1.71 16.09
N GLY A 226 15.06 2.75 16.07
CA GLY A 226 14.79 3.63 17.20
C GLY A 226 15.88 4.66 17.48
N LYS A 227 16.87 4.80 16.59
CA LYS A 227 18.06 5.60 16.83
C LYS A 227 18.46 6.47 15.64
N ASP A 228 18.65 5.88 14.46
CA ASP A 228 19.29 6.58 13.34
C ASP A 228 18.23 7.23 12.44
N LEU A 229 18.32 8.54 12.22
CA LEU A 229 17.40 9.28 11.34
C LEU A 229 17.58 8.92 9.85
N ASP A 230 18.76 8.40 9.53
CA ASP A 230 19.16 7.96 8.21
C ASP A 230 20.34 6.98 8.36
N SER A 231 20.66 6.25 7.31
CA SER A 231 21.82 5.35 7.20
C SER A 231 22.64 5.70 5.97
N ASP A 232 23.91 5.30 5.90
CA ASP A 232 24.79 5.59 4.75
C ASP A 232 24.20 5.15 3.38
N ASN A 233 23.32 4.15 3.37
CA ASN A 233 22.64 3.66 2.19
C ASN A 233 21.11 3.90 2.22
N HIS A 234 20.65 4.77 3.13
CA HIS A 234 19.27 5.22 3.28
C HIS A 234 18.20 4.13 3.50
N THR A 235 18.63 2.89 3.76
CA THR A 235 17.75 1.70 3.78
C THR A 235 18.00 0.79 4.97
N THR A 236 19.16 0.84 5.63
CA THR A 236 19.53 -0.15 6.68
C THR A 236 19.10 0.20 8.09
N HIS A 237 18.67 1.44 8.33
CA HIS A 237 18.09 1.86 9.61
C HIS A 237 16.59 1.53 9.73
N VAL A 238 15.97 1.04 8.65
CA VAL A 238 14.58 0.54 8.61
C VAL A 238 14.49 -0.90 8.09
N ALA A 239 13.38 -1.57 8.40
CA ALA A 239 13.05 -2.91 7.92
C ALA A 239 11.55 -3.07 7.69
N TYR A 240 11.16 -3.98 6.80
CA TYR A 240 9.78 -4.42 6.67
C TYR A 240 9.40 -5.33 7.84
N PRO A 241 8.18 -5.22 8.38
CA PRO A 241 7.62 -6.25 9.23
C PRO A 241 7.39 -7.54 8.44
N SER A 242 7.18 -8.67 9.14
CA SER A 242 7.12 -10.01 8.52
C SER A 242 6.08 -10.19 7.41
N GLU A 243 5.07 -9.31 7.33
CA GLU A 243 4.01 -9.35 6.32
C GLU A 243 3.85 -8.00 5.59
N ILE A 244 4.96 -7.26 5.41
CA ILE A 244 5.09 -5.96 4.73
C ILE A 244 4.33 -4.82 5.42
N LYS A 245 3.02 -4.97 5.56
CA LYS A 245 2.10 -4.08 6.26
C LYS A 245 1.81 -4.59 7.68
N TYR A 246 1.60 -5.90 7.79
CA TYR A 246 1.26 -6.58 9.04
C TYR A 246 2.45 -7.33 9.63
N GLY A 247 2.20 -8.03 10.74
CA GLY A 247 3.18 -8.87 11.39
C GLY A 247 4.13 -8.11 12.32
N LEU A 248 5.23 -8.78 12.67
CA LEU A 248 6.18 -8.34 13.67
C LEU A 248 7.39 -7.65 13.04
N CYS A 249 7.90 -6.64 13.73
CA CYS A 249 9.19 -6.06 13.40
C CYS A 249 10.32 -7.05 13.71
N PRO A 250 11.34 -7.17 12.83
CA PRO A 250 12.48 -8.03 13.08
C PRO A 250 13.34 -7.52 14.24
N GLU A 251 14.16 -8.41 14.80
CA GLU A 251 15.13 -8.05 15.84
C GLU A 251 16.03 -6.89 15.38
N GLY A 252 16.28 -5.94 16.29
CA GLY A 252 17.03 -4.72 16.00
C GLY A 252 16.17 -3.52 15.56
N PHE A 253 14.88 -3.73 15.28
CA PHE A 253 13.95 -2.67 14.86
C PHE A 253 12.75 -2.54 15.82
N PRO A 254 12.97 -2.05 17.06
CA PRO A 254 11.95 -2.10 18.11
C PRO A 254 10.83 -1.05 17.95
N VAL A 255 10.99 -0.05 17.09
CA VAL A 255 10.02 1.05 16.95
C VAL A 255 9.20 0.84 15.68
N LYS A 256 7.87 0.78 15.83
CA LYS A 256 6.95 0.78 14.68
C LYS A 256 6.68 2.22 14.24
N LEU A 257 6.97 2.53 12.99
CA LEU A 257 6.59 3.79 12.33
C LEU A 257 5.22 3.60 11.63
N PRO A 258 4.48 4.70 11.34
CA PRO A 258 3.42 4.65 10.36
C PRO A 258 3.94 4.09 9.04
N ILE A 259 3.14 3.28 8.37
CA ILE A 259 3.51 2.71 7.08
C ILE A 259 3.17 3.75 6.01
N LEU A 260 4.17 4.19 5.25
CA LEU A 260 3.92 4.94 4.03
C LEU A 260 3.60 3.99 2.89
N PHE A 261 2.57 4.32 2.14
CA PHE A 261 2.26 3.65 0.89
C PHE A 261 1.96 4.70 -0.17
N TYR A 262 2.75 4.70 -1.24
CA TYR A 262 2.59 5.62 -2.34
C TYR A 262 1.71 5.00 -3.40
N GLU A 263 0.82 5.81 -3.95
CA GLU A 263 -0.04 5.45 -5.07
C GLU A 263 0.02 6.58 -6.09
N THR A 264 0.49 6.28 -7.29
CA THR A 264 0.57 7.24 -8.40
C THR A 264 0.00 6.61 -9.65
N ILE A 265 -1.00 7.26 -10.25
CA ILE A 265 -1.62 6.77 -11.48
C ILE A 265 -0.99 7.48 -12.68
N TYR A 266 -0.37 6.71 -13.56
CA TYR A 266 0.22 7.17 -14.81
C TYR A 266 -0.78 6.99 -15.96
N GLN A 267 -0.94 8.04 -16.77
CA GLN A 267 -1.91 8.07 -17.87
C GLN A 267 -1.41 7.31 -19.11
N THR A 268 -1.20 6.00 -18.98
CA THR A 268 -0.71 5.11 -20.04
C THR A 268 -1.68 4.96 -21.21
N GLN A 269 -2.99 5.09 -20.97
CA GLN A 269 -4.04 5.04 -22.00
C GLN A 269 -3.88 6.12 -23.07
N ARG A 270 -3.16 7.22 -22.80
CA ARG A 270 -2.84 8.26 -23.79
C ARG A 270 -1.95 7.75 -24.94
N PHE A 271 -1.24 6.66 -24.69
CA PHE A 271 -0.31 6.03 -25.63
C PHE A 271 -0.88 4.73 -26.23
N ALA A 272 -2.17 4.45 -26.01
CA ALA A 272 -2.82 3.26 -26.54
C ALA A 272 -2.76 3.23 -28.08
N GLY A 273 -2.34 2.10 -28.63
CA GLY A 273 -2.18 1.93 -30.09
C GLY A 273 -0.95 2.61 -30.70
N MET A 274 -0.11 3.25 -29.89
CA MET A 274 1.22 3.71 -30.32
C MET A 274 2.26 2.62 -30.11
N ASP A 275 3.16 2.44 -31.08
CA ASP A 275 4.26 1.46 -31.02
C ASP A 275 5.39 1.97 -30.13
N GLY A 276 5.67 1.27 -29.03
CA GLY A 276 6.71 1.62 -28.06
C GLY A 276 6.60 0.84 -26.76
N GLN A 277 7.25 1.31 -25.70
CA GLN A 277 7.20 0.70 -24.37
C GLN A 277 7.23 1.76 -23.26
N PHE A 278 6.71 1.40 -22.09
CA PHE A 278 6.85 2.24 -20.89
C PHE A 278 8.15 1.93 -20.16
N VAL A 279 8.79 2.98 -19.66
CA VAL A 279 10.11 2.93 -19.01
C VAL A 279 10.12 3.93 -17.88
N PHE A 280 10.65 3.56 -16.72
CA PHE A 280 10.98 4.53 -15.68
C PHE A 280 12.32 5.23 -16.00
N SER A 281 12.46 6.47 -15.56
CA SER A 281 13.60 7.35 -15.83
C SER A 281 14.96 6.79 -15.39
N ASN A 282 14.98 5.85 -14.46
CA ASN A 282 16.17 5.06 -14.09
C ASN A 282 16.52 3.96 -15.12
N GLY A 283 15.88 3.97 -16.29
CA GLY A 283 16.13 3.05 -17.40
C GLY A 283 15.53 1.67 -17.17
N ASP A 284 14.42 1.59 -16.43
CA ASP A 284 13.75 0.34 -16.11
C ASP A 284 12.47 0.14 -16.94
N PRO A 285 12.47 -0.79 -17.91
CA PRO A 285 11.27 -1.16 -18.68
C PRO A 285 10.41 -2.21 -17.96
N THR A 286 10.81 -2.71 -16.79
CA THR A 286 10.19 -3.85 -16.11
C THR A 286 9.34 -3.47 -14.90
N GLY A 287 9.54 -2.28 -14.34
CA GLY A 287 8.89 -1.81 -13.12
C GLY A 287 9.62 -2.22 -11.84
N TYR A 288 10.39 -3.32 -11.85
CA TYR A 288 11.05 -3.84 -10.65
C TYR A 288 12.11 -2.91 -10.05
N GLY A 289 12.61 -1.96 -10.83
CA GLY A 289 13.51 -0.90 -10.42
C GLY A 289 12.81 0.34 -9.86
N TYR A 290 11.49 0.32 -9.74
CA TYR A 290 10.75 1.41 -9.11
C TYR A 290 11.10 1.48 -7.61
N HIS A 291 11.20 2.70 -7.13
CA HIS A 291 11.54 3.03 -5.76
C HIS A 291 10.87 4.35 -5.40
N GLY A 292 10.98 4.72 -4.14
CA GLY A 292 10.47 5.97 -3.65
C GLY A 292 11.26 6.41 -2.44
N ASP A 293 11.22 7.71 -2.24
CA ASP A 293 12.08 8.40 -1.33
C ASP A 293 11.23 9.32 -0.46
N PHE A 294 11.58 9.36 0.81
CA PHE A 294 10.87 10.11 1.82
C PHE A 294 11.84 10.97 2.61
N LEU A 295 11.52 12.26 2.73
CA LEU A 295 12.17 13.20 3.65
C LEU A 295 11.10 13.81 4.56
N CYS A 296 11.15 13.48 5.85
CA CYS A 296 10.18 13.94 6.84
C CYS A 296 10.36 15.43 7.15
N GLY A 297 9.28 16.18 6.95
CA GLY A 297 9.15 17.61 7.28
C GLY A 297 7.85 17.92 8.01
N TRP A 298 7.24 16.95 8.69
CA TRP A 298 6.08 17.22 9.53
C TRP A 298 6.39 18.28 10.61
N GLU A 299 5.46 19.22 10.80
CA GLU A 299 5.47 20.08 11.98
C GLU A 299 5.52 19.21 13.26
N GLU A 300 6.39 19.61 14.20
CA GLU A 300 6.69 18.82 15.38
C GLU A 300 5.41 18.47 16.17
N GLY A 301 5.21 17.19 16.44
CA GLY A 301 4.10 16.69 17.26
C GLY A 301 2.74 16.57 16.55
N VAL A 302 2.57 17.14 15.36
CA VAL A 302 1.28 17.06 14.62
C VAL A 302 0.96 15.61 14.25
N LEU A 303 1.88 14.91 13.59
CA LEU A 303 1.68 13.51 13.20
C LEU A 303 1.47 12.59 14.41
N GLN A 304 2.25 12.77 15.49
CA GLN A 304 2.08 11.96 16.70
C GLN A 304 0.72 12.22 17.36
N SER A 305 0.30 13.49 17.45
CA SER A 305 -1.02 13.84 18.00
C SER A 305 -2.15 13.18 17.19
N ALA A 306 -1.99 13.12 15.87
CA ALA A 306 -2.94 12.46 15.00
C ALA A 306 -2.97 10.95 15.25
N ILE A 307 -1.81 10.29 15.36
CA ILE A 307 -1.69 8.86 15.68
C ILE A 307 -2.34 8.54 17.03
N ASP A 308 -2.12 9.38 18.05
CA ASP A 308 -2.65 9.16 19.40
C ASP A 308 -4.16 9.49 19.50
N SER A 309 -4.72 10.17 18.50
CA SER A 309 -6.12 10.60 18.50
C SER A 309 -7.05 9.49 18.02
N THR A 310 -7.89 8.99 18.92
CA THR A 310 -8.92 7.99 18.59
C THR A 310 -9.99 8.50 17.62
N VAL A 311 -10.09 9.81 17.40
CA VAL A 311 -10.96 10.38 16.35
C VAL A 311 -10.34 10.14 14.97
N CYS A 312 -9.02 10.30 14.87
CA CYS A 312 -8.30 10.15 13.62
C CYS A 312 -7.99 8.67 13.31
N THR A 313 -7.78 7.82 14.32
CA THR A 313 -7.45 6.38 14.17
C THR A 313 -8.63 5.42 14.39
N SER A 314 -9.87 5.92 14.50
CA SER A 314 -11.01 5.05 14.82
C SER A 314 -11.28 4.02 13.71
N VAL A 315 -11.76 2.82 14.09
CA VAL A 315 -12.27 1.79 13.16
C VAL A 315 -13.51 2.23 12.35
N ASN A 316 -14.10 3.37 12.70
CA ASN A 316 -15.17 3.99 11.93
C ASN A 316 -14.67 5.20 11.12
N SER A 317 -13.36 5.49 11.15
CA SER A 317 -12.77 6.55 10.34
C SER A 317 -12.81 6.09 8.88
N THR A 318 -13.14 7.00 7.97
CA THR A 318 -13.24 6.64 6.54
C THR A 318 -11.88 6.67 5.84
N GLY A 319 -10.80 6.83 6.62
CA GLY A 319 -9.45 7.16 6.13
C GLY A 319 -9.38 8.49 5.37
N LEU A 320 -10.42 9.33 5.47
CA LEU A 320 -10.44 10.69 4.94
C LEU A 320 -9.76 11.64 5.91
N GLN A 321 -8.87 12.48 5.40
CA GLN A 321 -8.16 13.51 6.15
C GLN A 321 -9.12 14.52 6.82
N GLU A 322 -10.31 14.75 6.26
CA GLU A 322 -11.33 15.65 6.78
C GLU A 322 -11.95 15.15 8.10
N ASP A 323 -11.86 13.85 8.38
CA ASP A 323 -12.38 13.26 9.61
C ASP A 323 -11.46 13.54 10.82
N CYS A 324 -10.20 13.91 10.58
CA CYS A 324 -9.23 14.16 11.64
C CYS A 324 -9.14 15.66 12.00
N PRO A 325 -9.62 16.08 13.18
CA PRO A 325 -9.67 17.50 13.57
C PRO A 325 -8.30 18.14 13.86
N ILE A 326 -7.22 17.36 13.80
CA ILE A 326 -5.85 17.83 14.02
C ILE A 326 -5.27 18.45 12.74
N PHE A 327 -5.75 18.01 11.58
CA PHE A 327 -5.22 18.45 10.29
C PHE A 327 -5.85 19.77 9.84
N SER A 328 -4.98 20.67 9.41
CA SER A 328 -5.31 21.88 8.67
C SER A 328 -5.22 21.55 7.19
N LEU A 329 -6.34 21.68 6.48
CA LEU A 329 -6.46 21.27 5.10
C LEU A 329 -6.51 22.48 4.16
N GLN A 330 -5.86 22.35 3.01
CA GLN A 330 -6.05 23.23 1.86
C GLN A 330 -6.87 22.53 0.77
N ASP A 331 -7.48 23.34 -0.10
CA ASP A 331 -8.18 22.81 -1.27
C ASP A 331 -7.22 22.38 -2.39
N SER A 332 -7.73 21.57 -3.31
CA SER A 332 -6.95 21.05 -4.42
C SER A 332 -6.49 22.13 -5.41
N ALA A 333 -7.20 23.25 -5.51
CA ALA A 333 -6.83 24.34 -6.42
C ALA A 333 -5.59 25.09 -5.93
N ALA A 334 -5.47 25.31 -4.61
CA ALA A 334 -4.27 25.85 -3.99
C ALA A 334 -3.09 24.87 -4.08
N ALA A 335 -3.32 23.60 -3.72
CA ALA A 335 -2.29 22.57 -3.73
C ALA A 335 -1.69 22.34 -5.14
N THR A 336 -2.52 22.30 -6.19
CA THR A 336 -2.06 22.09 -7.57
C THR A 336 -1.20 23.24 -8.11
N GLN A 337 -1.36 24.45 -7.57
CA GLN A 337 -0.55 25.62 -7.91
C GLN A 337 0.82 25.61 -7.25
N CYS A 338 1.02 24.80 -6.20
CA CYS A 338 2.31 24.70 -5.56
C CYS A 338 3.32 24.02 -6.48
N LYS A 339 4.47 24.67 -6.68
CA LYS A 339 5.58 24.17 -7.49
C LYS A 339 6.89 24.41 -6.74
N MET A 340 7.84 23.49 -6.90
CA MET A 340 9.21 23.73 -6.47
C MET A 340 9.89 24.71 -7.42
N GLU A 341 10.87 25.46 -6.91
CA GLU A 341 11.78 26.20 -7.77
C GLU A 341 12.75 25.21 -8.45
N VAL A 342 12.77 25.19 -9.78
CA VAL A 342 13.71 24.33 -10.51
C VAL A 342 15.14 24.86 -10.30
N PRO A 343 16.06 24.05 -9.74
CA PRO A 343 17.44 24.47 -9.52
C PRO A 343 18.11 24.97 -10.81
N GLU A 344 18.96 26.00 -10.72
CA GLU A 344 19.60 26.64 -11.88
C GLU A 344 20.27 25.64 -12.83
N ALA A 345 20.94 24.62 -12.26
CA ALA A 345 21.61 23.56 -13.01
C ALA A 345 20.66 22.70 -13.89
N LEU A 346 19.35 22.77 -13.66
CA LEU A 346 18.32 21.96 -14.30
C LEU A 346 17.35 22.77 -15.16
N GLN A 347 17.38 24.10 -15.10
CA GLN A 347 16.40 24.96 -15.81
C GLN A 347 16.41 24.81 -17.33
N GLN A 348 17.54 24.36 -17.90
CA GLN A 348 17.71 24.15 -19.34
C GLN A 348 17.61 22.68 -19.75
N GLU A 349 17.43 21.75 -18.79
CA GLU A 349 17.28 20.34 -19.10
C GLU A 349 15.90 20.09 -19.70
N GLN A 350 15.86 19.65 -20.96
CA GLN A 350 14.60 19.24 -21.60
C GLN A 350 14.18 17.89 -21.01
N ILE A 351 12.91 17.80 -20.58
CA ILE A 351 12.40 16.61 -19.89
C ILE A 351 11.11 16.05 -20.48
N ASP A 352 10.36 16.80 -21.30
CA ASP A 352 9.05 16.35 -21.78
C ASP A 352 9.13 15.37 -22.95
N LEU A 353 9.77 15.76 -24.05
CA LEU A 353 10.04 14.92 -25.22
C LEU A 353 11.53 14.98 -25.52
N VAL A 354 12.25 13.90 -25.30
CA VAL A 354 13.72 13.85 -25.30
C VAL A 354 14.26 12.72 -26.17
N GLN A 355 15.49 12.88 -26.66
CA GLN A 355 16.15 11.84 -27.45
C GLN A 355 16.79 10.75 -26.56
N ASP A 356 17.23 11.13 -25.37
CA ASP A 356 17.81 10.26 -24.35
C ASP A 356 17.13 10.59 -23.03
N LEU A 357 16.94 9.59 -22.15
CA LEU A 357 16.45 9.85 -20.80
C LEU A 357 17.37 10.86 -20.08
N PRO A 358 16.80 11.80 -19.30
CA PRO A 358 17.57 12.76 -18.50
C PRO A 358 18.66 12.08 -17.68
N GLY A 359 19.85 12.68 -17.63
CA GLY A 359 21.03 12.07 -17.03
C GLY A 359 21.77 11.06 -17.93
N ASN A 360 21.38 10.96 -19.21
CA ASN A 360 21.96 10.03 -20.20
C ASN A 360 21.84 8.56 -19.75
N ILE A 361 20.75 8.24 -19.07
CA ILE A 361 20.41 6.88 -18.67
C ILE A 361 20.05 6.07 -19.91
N LYS A 362 20.56 4.83 -19.97
CA LYS A 362 20.17 3.86 -20.99
C LYS A 362 19.15 2.90 -20.43
N VAL A 363 18.16 2.57 -21.26
CA VAL A 363 17.22 1.50 -20.96
C VAL A 363 17.99 0.20 -20.86
N GLN A 364 17.85 -0.48 -19.72
CA GLN A 364 18.51 -1.74 -19.44
C GLN A 364 17.43 -2.76 -19.09
N ALA A 365 17.07 -3.58 -20.07
CA ALA A 365 16.22 -4.73 -19.82
C ALA A 365 16.99 -5.76 -18.98
N GLY A 366 16.33 -6.35 -17.99
CA GLY A 366 16.89 -7.38 -17.11
C GLY A 366 17.15 -8.72 -17.81
N PRO A 367 17.33 -9.81 -17.06
CA PRO A 367 17.06 -9.93 -15.62
C PRO A 367 18.20 -9.49 -14.70
N GLU A 368 19.37 -9.20 -15.27
CA GLU A 368 20.52 -8.73 -14.49
C GLU A 368 20.27 -7.34 -13.90
N PRO A 369 20.82 -7.03 -12.71
CA PRO A 369 20.78 -5.68 -12.18
C PRO A 369 21.37 -4.66 -13.16
N ALA A 370 20.79 -3.47 -13.19
CA ALA A 370 21.26 -2.39 -14.04
C ALA A 370 22.68 -1.96 -13.65
N MET A 371 23.49 -1.66 -14.67
CA MET A 371 24.81 -1.08 -14.51
C MET A 371 24.68 0.45 -14.42
N MET A 372 25.25 1.04 -13.38
CA MET A 372 25.29 2.48 -13.22
C MET A 372 26.33 3.09 -14.18
N PRO A 373 26.00 4.13 -14.97
CA PRO A 373 26.99 4.86 -15.75
C PRO A 373 28.16 5.34 -14.87
N GLY A 374 29.37 4.91 -15.23
CA GLY A 374 30.61 5.22 -14.51
C GLY A 374 31.07 4.19 -13.47
N ALA A 375 30.28 3.15 -13.18
CA ALA A 375 30.73 2.04 -12.34
C ALA A 375 31.65 1.11 -13.16
N ALA A 376 32.95 1.09 -12.82
CA ALA A 376 33.79 -0.04 -13.21
C ALA A 376 33.17 -1.34 -12.63
N PRO A 377 33.23 -2.47 -13.36
CA PRO A 377 32.60 -3.71 -12.90
C PRO A 377 33.23 -4.14 -11.58
N HIS A 378 32.53 -3.91 -10.48
CA HIS A 378 32.86 -4.52 -9.21
C HIS A 378 32.31 -5.94 -9.29
N SER A 379 33.22 -6.90 -9.42
CA SER A 379 32.89 -8.31 -9.34
C SER A 379 32.29 -8.59 -7.97
N ALA A 380 30.96 -8.61 -7.87
CA ALA A 380 30.24 -9.05 -6.69
C ALA A 380 30.38 -10.57 -6.58
N ALA A 381 31.51 -11.02 -6.05
CA ALA A 381 31.52 -12.30 -5.36
C ALA A 381 30.74 -12.10 -4.05
N PRO A 382 29.75 -12.96 -3.73
CA PRO A 382 29.04 -12.86 -2.47
C PRO A 382 30.05 -13.06 -1.33
N SER A 383 30.21 -12.06 -0.49
CA SER A 383 30.90 -12.21 0.78
C SER A 383 30.04 -13.08 1.69
N GLU A 384 30.50 -14.31 1.94
CA GLU A 384 29.92 -15.22 2.93
C GLU A 384 29.82 -14.53 4.31
N PRO A 385 28.70 -14.66 5.03
CA PRO A 385 28.65 -14.30 6.44
C PRO A 385 29.47 -15.30 7.26
N ALA A 386 30.26 -14.77 8.19
CA ALA A 386 31.18 -15.51 9.04
C ALA A 386 30.45 -16.56 9.92
N ASN A 387 30.88 -17.82 9.76
CA ASN A 387 30.90 -18.92 10.73
C ASN A 387 29.80 -18.96 11.81
N ALA A 388 28.76 -19.77 11.56
CA ALA A 388 28.06 -20.51 12.60
C ALA A 388 28.20 -22.01 12.32
N THR A 389 29.01 -22.69 13.14
CA THR A 389 29.27 -24.13 13.06
C THR A 389 28.00 -24.92 13.41
N ALA A 390 27.49 -25.74 12.48
CA ALA A 390 26.48 -26.77 12.75
C ALA A 390 26.84 -28.08 12.02
N PRO A 391 26.55 -29.26 12.62
CA PRO A 391 27.21 -30.52 12.26
C PRO A 391 26.64 -31.21 11.02
N SER A 392 27.55 -31.89 10.32
CA SER A 392 27.36 -32.73 9.14
C SER A 392 26.25 -33.79 9.29
N ALA A 393 25.26 -33.76 8.40
CA ALA A 393 24.37 -34.89 8.13
C ALA A 393 24.58 -35.39 6.69
N ALA A 394 24.67 -36.70 6.56
CA ALA A 394 25.13 -37.43 5.39
C ALA A 394 24.15 -37.37 4.20
N ALA A 395 24.74 -37.48 3.00
CA ALA A 395 24.07 -37.52 1.71
C ALA A 395 23.22 -38.79 1.51
N GLU A 396 22.06 -38.63 0.87
CA GLU A 396 21.30 -39.72 0.23
C GLU A 396 20.99 -39.38 -1.24
N PRO A 397 20.83 -40.40 -2.12
CA PRO A 397 21.09 -40.27 -3.55
C PRO A 397 19.86 -39.87 -4.39
N THR A 398 20.15 -39.14 -5.46
CA THR A 398 19.26 -38.70 -6.55
C THR A 398 18.71 -39.85 -7.40
N LEU A 399 17.41 -39.79 -7.75
CA LEU A 399 16.78 -40.60 -8.82
C LEU A 399 16.42 -39.72 -10.04
N PRO A 400 16.46 -40.26 -11.27
CA PRO A 400 16.28 -39.52 -12.52
C PRO A 400 14.81 -39.25 -12.90
N PRO A 401 14.54 -38.31 -13.84
CA PRO A 401 13.21 -37.77 -14.10
C PRO A 401 12.31 -38.70 -14.91
N VAL A 402 11.02 -38.75 -14.56
CA VAL A 402 9.97 -39.44 -15.31
C VAL A 402 9.21 -38.45 -16.16
N THR A 403 9.24 -38.66 -17.48
CA THR A 403 8.46 -37.96 -18.50
C THR A 403 6.99 -38.38 -18.41
N ALA A 404 6.08 -37.43 -18.22
CA ALA A 404 4.63 -37.69 -18.27
C ALA A 404 3.98 -36.91 -19.42
N THR A 405 3.49 -37.65 -20.40
CA THR A 405 2.71 -37.20 -21.55
C THR A 405 1.26 -36.95 -21.12
N VAL A 406 0.70 -35.76 -21.39
CA VAL A 406 -0.70 -35.44 -21.12
C VAL A 406 -1.54 -35.66 -22.39
N PRO A 407 -2.61 -36.49 -22.37
CA PRO A 407 -3.60 -36.49 -23.44
C PRO A 407 -4.69 -35.45 -23.20
N THR A 408 -5.00 -34.70 -24.25
CA THR A 408 -6.13 -33.75 -24.34
C THR A 408 -7.46 -34.51 -24.48
N THR A 409 -8.40 -34.29 -23.56
CA THR A 409 -9.82 -34.58 -23.80
C THR A 409 -10.68 -33.41 -23.30
N SER A 410 -11.37 -32.77 -24.24
CA SER A 410 -12.42 -31.78 -23.99
C SER A 410 -13.68 -32.46 -23.46
N VAL A 411 -14.16 -32.04 -22.29
CA VAL A 411 -15.48 -32.40 -21.77
C VAL A 411 -16.20 -31.12 -21.36
N SER A 412 -17.36 -30.86 -21.94
CA SER A 412 -18.27 -29.77 -21.54
C SER A 412 -18.73 -29.94 -20.10
N PRO A 413 -18.88 -28.86 -19.31
CA PRO A 413 -19.39 -28.98 -17.95
C PRO A 413 -20.89 -29.26 -17.95
N THR A 414 -21.27 -30.32 -17.24
CA THR A 414 -22.65 -30.69 -16.91
C THR A 414 -23.09 -29.88 -15.69
N VAL A 415 -24.25 -29.23 -15.80
CA VAL A 415 -24.94 -28.52 -14.71
C VAL A 415 -25.22 -29.49 -13.56
N THR A 416 -24.72 -29.17 -12.35
CA THR A 416 -25.05 -29.92 -11.13
C THR A 416 -25.66 -28.97 -10.09
N SER A 417 -26.75 -29.42 -9.49
CA SER A 417 -27.69 -28.69 -8.64
C SER A 417 -27.14 -28.25 -7.27
N THR A 418 -27.69 -27.16 -6.76
CA THR A 418 -27.54 -26.63 -5.39
C THR A 418 -27.72 -27.69 -4.30
N PRO A 419 -26.83 -27.77 -3.29
CA PRO A 419 -27.08 -28.54 -2.07
C PRO A 419 -28.09 -27.85 -1.16
N ASP A 420 -28.84 -28.70 -0.46
CA ASP A 420 -29.95 -28.41 0.44
C ASP A 420 -29.53 -27.68 1.73
N SER A 421 -30.28 -26.66 2.12
CA SER A 421 -30.08 -25.89 3.35
C SER A 421 -30.72 -26.61 4.53
N SER A 422 -30.09 -27.69 5.02
CA SER A 422 -30.47 -28.23 6.32
C SER A 422 -29.31 -28.95 7.02
N LEU A 423 -28.57 -28.22 7.87
CA LEU A 423 -27.98 -28.81 9.06
C LEU A 423 -28.13 -27.82 10.22
N ALA A 424 -28.85 -28.29 11.24
CA ALA A 424 -29.18 -27.58 12.45
C ALA A 424 -27.92 -27.31 13.29
N ALA A 425 -27.86 -26.11 13.85
CA ALA A 425 -26.86 -25.69 14.82
C ALA A 425 -26.83 -26.65 16.02
N ALA A 426 -25.68 -27.23 16.28
CA ALA A 426 -25.32 -27.74 17.59
C ALA A 426 -24.14 -26.90 18.08
N ASP A 427 -24.31 -26.27 19.23
CA ASP A 427 -23.27 -25.61 20.04
C ASP A 427 -22.74 -24.24 19.56
N GLY A 428 -23.64 -23.28 19.30
CA GLY A 428 -23.28 -21.84 19.26
C GLY A 428 -22.36 -21.40 18.12
N GLN A 429 -22.01 -22.31 17.20
CA GLN A 429 -21.10 -22.07 16.10
C GLN A 429 -21.89 -21.79 14.83
N ILE A 430 -21.68 -20.62 14.23
CA ILE A 430 -22.21 -20.32 12.89
C ILE A 430 -21.12 -20.69 11.90
N THR A 431 -21.43 -21.64 11.01
CA THR A 431 -20.54 -22.04 9.92
C THR A 431 -21.08 -21.52 8.60
N LEU A 432 -20.39 -20.58 7.98
CA LEU A 432 -20.70 -20.09 6.63
C LEU A 432 -19.72 -20.73 5.65
N THR A 433 -20.22 -21.51 4.71
CA THR A 433 -19.40 -22.13 3.67
C THR A 433 -19.66 -21.44 2.34
N SER A 434 -18.62 -20.86 1.74
CA SER A 434 -18.67 -20.36 0.36
C SER A 434 -17.62 -21.07 -0.47
N THR A 435 -18.03 -21.57 -1.64
CA THR A 435 -17.13 -22.21 -2.60
C THR A 435 -16.97 -21.28 -3.80
N TYR A 436 -15.74 -21.04 -4.23
CA TYR A 436 -15.46 -20.37 -5.49
C TYR A 436 -14.28 -21.02 -6.22
N MET A 437 -14.20 -20.77 -7.52
CA MET A 437 -13.15 -21.31 -8.39
C MET A 437 -12.01 -20.29 -8.51
N SER A 438 -10.78 -20.73 -8.26
CA SER A 438 -9.56 -19.99 -8.60
C SER A 438 -8.78 -20.81 -9.63
N GLY A 439 -8.89 -20.43 -10.91
CA GLY A 439 -8.39 -21.24 -12.02
C GLY A 439 -9.07 -22.62 -12.06
N THR A 440 -8.28 -23.70 -11.95
CA THR A 440 -8.78 -25.09 -11.88
C THR A 440 -8.99 -25.61 -10.45
N LEU A 441 -8.72 -24.79 -9.43
CA LEU A 441 -8.85 -25.17 -8.02
C LEU A 441 -10.21 -24.74 -7.48
N GLU A 442 -10.95 -25.69 -6.92
CA GLU A 442 -12.15 -25.44 -6.14
C GLU A 442 -11.74 -25.11 -4.70
N VAL A 443 -11.97 -23.87 -4.28
CA VAL A 443 -11.60 -23.38 -2.94
C VAL A 443 -12.87 -23.34 -2.09
N HIS A 444 -12.85 -24.08 -0.99
CA HIS A 444 -13.89 -24.04 0.04
C HIS A 444 -13.44 -23.11 1.16
N MET A 445 -14.09 -21.95 1.30
CA MET A 445 -13.93 -21.12 2.50
C MET A 445 -14.97 -21.55 3.52
N ILE A 446 -14.50 -21.93 4.71
CA ILE A 446 -15.35 -22.26 5.86
C ILE A 446 -15.08 -21.17 6.90
N LEU A 447 -16.02 -20.24 7.07
CA LEU A 447 -15.98 -19.27 8.13
C LEU A 447 -16.61 -19.89 9.37
N VAL A 448 -15.85 -19.94 10.46
CA VAL A 448 -16.32 -20.44 11.76
C VAL A 448 -16.35 -19.26 12.71
N GLU A 449 -17.54 -18.84 13.10
CA GLU A 449 -17.73 -17.78 14.09
C GLU A 449 -17.94 -18.41 15.48
N ASP A 450 -16.98 -18.21 16.38
CA ASP A 450 -17.05 -18.65 17.77
C ASP A 450 -17.57 -17.51 18.65
N ILE A 451 -18.84 -17.59 19.09
CA ILE A 451 -19.41 -16.62 20.03
C ILE A 451 -18.94 -16.95 21.45
N VAL A 452 -17.88 -16.29 21.91
CA VAL A 452 -17.43 -16.41 23.32
C VAL A 452 -18.27 -15.51 24.21
N THR A 453 -19.23 -16.10 24.94
CA THR A 453 -20.00 -15.36 25.95
C THR A 453 -19.21 -15.34 27.27
N VAL A 454 -18.65 -14.19 27.64
CA VAL A 454 -17.99 -14.01 28.95
C VAL A 454 -19.02 -13.56 29.98
N THR A 455 -19.44 -14.48 30.86
CA THR A 455 -20.27 -14.14 32.01
C THR A 455 -19.39 -13.57 33.13
N VAL A 456 -19.34 -12.25 33.27
CA VAL A 456 -18.70 -11.61 34.43
C VAL A 456 -19.60 -11.83 35.65
N SER A 457 -19.16 -12.67 36.57
CA SER A 457 -19.78 -12.75 37.90
C SER A 457 -19.24 -11.59 38.73
N GLU A 458 -20.06 -10.57 39.00
CA GLU A 458 -19.74 -9.56 40.01
C GLU A 458 -19.59 -10.25 41.37
N THR A 459 -18.37 -10.32 41.89
CA THR A 459 -18.13 -10.59 43.31
C THR A 459 -18.62 -9.37 44.09
N ALA A 460 -19.72 -9.57 44.81
CA ALA A 460 -20.30 -8.56 45.70
C ALA A 460 -19.23 -7.95 46.62
N ALA A 461 -19.12 -6.62 46.58
CA ALA A 461 -18.32 -5.85 47.52
C ALA A 461 -18.78 -6.12 48.98
N PRO A 462 -17.87 -6.18 49.97
CA PRO A 462 -18.25 -6.35 51.36
C PRO A 462 -19.08 -5.15 51.83
N THR A 463 -20.27 -5.44 52.34
CA THR A 463 -21.22 -4.48 52.92
C THR A 463 -20.60 -3.76 54.12
N ALA A 464 -20.38 -2.45 53.99
CA ALA A 464 -20.04 -1.60 55.11
C ALA A 464 -21.24 -1.50 56.08
N ALA A 465 -21.01 -1.80 57.35
CA ALA A 465 -22.00 -1.67 58.41
C ALA A 465 -22.46 -0.21 58.61
N PRO A 466 -23.72 0.06 58.97
CA PRO A 466 -24.26 1.41 59.06
C PRO A 466 -23.70 2.15 60.29
N LEU A 467 -22.90 3.19 60.03
CA LEU A 467 -22.54 4.21 61.01
C LEU A 467 -23.78 5.05 61.36
N LYS A 468 -24.29 4.89 62.58
CA LYS A 468 -25.28 5.80 63.19
C LYS A 468 -24.67 7.19 63.32
N ARG A 469 -25.17 8.16 62.55
CA ARG A 469 -24.86 9.58 62.76
C ARG A 469 -26.13 10.31 63.22
N HIS A 470 -26.06 10.82 64.44
CA HIS A 470 -27.10 11.59 65.11
C HIS A 470 -27.43 12.87 64.31
N ILE A 471 -28.73 13.07 64.08
CA ILE A 471 -29.31 14.26 63.46
C ILE A 471 -29.27 15.42 64.47
N HIS A 472 -28.52 16.47 64.16
CA HIS A 472 -28.73 17.79 64.76
C HIS A 472 -29.62 18.63 63.85
N ARG A 473 -30.83 18.92 64.35
CA ARG A 473 -31.80 19.89 63.82
C ARG A 473 -31.18 21.29 63.75
N HIS A 474 -31.25 21.94 62.59
CA HIS A 474 -31.34 23.40 62.53
C HIS A 474 -32.49 23.82 61.61
N SER A 475 -33.35 24.64 62.20
CA SER A 475 -34.57 25.20 61.63
C SER A 475 -34.23 26.48 60.87
N HIS A 476 -34.69 26.62 59.63
CA HIS A 476 -34.77 27.92 58.96
C HIS A 476 -36.23 28.40 58.95
N GLY A 477 -36.51 29.40 59.79
CA GLY A 477 -37.72 30.21 59.73
C GLY A 477 -37.39 31.58 59.14
N ASN A 478 -38.06 31.94 58.05
CA ASN A 478 -38.09 33.30 57.50
C ASN A 478 -38.96 34.22 58.38
N ARG A 479 -38.45 35.41 58.75
CA ARG A 479 -39.15 36.71 58.53
C ARG A 479 -38.38 37.92 59.10
N LEU A 480 -38.30 38.96 58.27
CA LEU A 480 -38.46 40.41 58.53
C LEU A 480 -37.77 41.00 59.78
N VAL A 481 -36.80 41.90 59.58
CA VAL A 481 -37.01 43.37 59.45
C VAL A 481 -35.97 43.91 58.47
#